data_AF-A0A8J6XWQ5-F1
#
_entry.id   AF-A0A8J6XWQ5-F1
#
_cell.length_a   1.000
_cell.length_b   1.000
_cell.length_c   1.000
_cell.angle_alpha   90.00
_cell.angle_beta   90.00
_cell.angle_gamma   90.00
#
_symmetry.space_group_name_H-M   'P 1'
#
loop_
_entity.id
_entity.type
_entity.pdbx_description
1 polymer ?
#
loop_
_entity_poly.entity_id
_entity_poly.type
_entity_poly.pdbx_seq_one_letter_code
_entity_poly.pdbx_strand_id
1 'polypeptide(L)'
;MWQRGFLIMVCGLVALGCGRCEKPVMMDGLTVVSDIAQRRAQFVETSVTADVSHLSAGDRKALSHLVAAAREVDEIFRLQAWAGSPGLAVEVSSHDGRDAEAVQDYYRIMYGPWDRLAHHEPFLGDRPHPAGAGFYPEDLTTEEFESWLAEHPDDHEAFTSLHTLIRRDGDGLVAVPYSEAYRNRLARAVVELRAAAAATDNESLRRFLELR
;
A
#
# COMPACT_ATOMS: atom_id res chain seq x y z
N MET A 1 68.76 -10.22 47.58
CA MET A 1 69.01 -10.18 46.12
C MET A 1 67.73 -9.78 45.43
N TRP A 2 67.77 -8.64 44.75
CA TRP A 2 66.67 -8.04 43.99
C TRP A 2 66.21 -8.92 42.83
N GLN A 3 64.90 -8.96 42.60
CA GLN A 3 64.38 -8.64 41.27
C GLN A 3 62.95 -8.10 41.36
N ARG A 4 62.79 -6.85 40.93
CA ARG A 4 61.55 -6.12 40.72
C ARG A 4 60.97 -6.55 39.37
N GLY A 5 59.70 -6.94 39.34
CA GLY A 5 58.91 -7.12 38.13
C GLY A 5 57.73 -6.16 38.15
N PHE A 6 57.71 -5.25 37.18
CA PHE A 6 56.87 -4.06 37.09
C PHE A 6 55.42 -4.43 36.71
N LEU A 7 54.43 -4.00 37.49
CA LEU A 7 53.00 -4.14 37.20
C LEU A 7 52.60 -2.98 36.27
N ILE A 8 52.40 -3.24 34.97
CA ILE A 8 51.86 -2.24 34.03
C ILE A 8 50.34 -2.36 34.03
N MET A 9 49.69 -1.38 34.66
CA MET A 9 48.26 -1.15 34.64
C MET A 9 47.89 -0.46 33.32
N VAL A 10 47.35 -1.20 32.35
CA VAL A 10 46.76 -0.63 31.13
C VAL A 10 45.30 -0.33 31.41
N CYS A 11 45.00 0.93 31.74
CA CYS A 11 43.68 1.53 31.64
C CYS A 11 43.61 2.31 30.31
N GLY A 12 42.63 2.03 29.45
CA GLY A 12 42.47 2.84 28.24
C GLY A 12 41.36 2.41 27.28
N LEU A 13 40.17 2.98 27.52
CA LEU A 13 39.08 3.27 26.58
C LEU A 13 38.45 2.13 25.75
N VAL A 14 37.31 1.67 26.24
CA VAL A 14 36.24 1.11 25.40
C VAL A 14 35.60 2.28 24.64
N ALA A 15 35.83 2.35 23.32
CA ALA A 15 35.07 3.21 22.43
C ALA A 15 33.67 2.62 22.24
N LEU A 16 32.72 3.03 23.08
CA LEU A 16 31.30 2.92 22.80
C LEU A 16 31.00 3.82 21.60
N GLY A 17 30.98 3.22 20.41
CA GLY A 17 30.45 3.84 19.21
C GLY A 17 28.97 4.13 19.44
N CYS A 18 28.66 5.36 19.86
CA CYS A 18 27.32 5.90 19.73
C CYS A 18 26.97 5.89 18.24
N GLY A 19 26.16 4.91 17.83
CA GLY A 19 25.39 5.01 16.61
C GLY A 19 24.70 6.36 16.62
N ARG A 20 25.01 7.20 15.62
CA ARG A 20 24.29 8.44 15.39
C ARG A 20 22.85 8.05 15.14
N CYS A 21 22.02 8.25 16.15
CA CYS A 21 20.59 8.41 15.98
C CYS A 21 20.43 9.77 15.30
N GLU A 22 20.52 9.78 13.97
CA GLU A 22 20.25 10.97 13.18
C GLU A 22 18.77 11.25 13.37
N LYS A 23 18.48 12.32 14.14
CA LYS A 23 17.13 12.76 14.42
C LYS A 23 16.46 13.13 13.09
N PRO A 24 15.17 12.80 12.91
CA PRO A 24 14.43 13.24 11.73
C PRO A 24 14.51 14.77 11.64
N VAL A 25 15.01 15.25 10.50
CA VAL A 25 15.04 16.68 10.18
C VAL A 25 13.64 17.05 9.71
N MET A 26 12.93 17.81 10.54
CA MET A 26 11.69 18.47 10.14
C MET A 26 12.04 19.56 9.13
N MET A 27 11.72 19.35 7.86
CA MET A 27 11.78 20.41 6.84
C MET A 27 10.69 20.15 5.79
N ASP A 28 9.78 21.12 5.70
CA ASP A 28 8.65 21.23 4.77
C ASP A 28 7.67 20.03 4.72
N GLY A 29 6.69 20.07 5.62
CA GLY A 29 5.40 19.37 5.53
C GLY A 29 5.41 17.85 5.74
N LEU A 30 6.42 17.16 5.21
CA LEU A 30 6.51 15.70 5.17
C LEU A 30 7.86 15.26 5.74
N THR A 31 7.84 14.54 6.86
CA THR A 31 9.07 13.96 7.44
C THR A 31 9.48 12.75 6.60
N VAL A 32 10.68 12.78 6.01
CA VAL A 32 11.22 11.71 5.17
C VAL A 32 12.47 11.12 5.82
N VAL A 33 12.61 9.79 5.80
CA VAL A 33 13.84 9.12 6.24
C VAL A 33 15.05 9.49 5.37
N SER A 34 16.23 9.57 5.97
CA SER A 34 17.44 10.02 5.27
C SER A 34 17.98 9.02 4.24
N ASP A 35 17.54 7.77 4.30
CA ASP A 35 17.98 6.67 3.43
C ASP A 35 16.98 6.36 2.30
N ILE A 36 15.99 7.22 2.04
CA ILE A 36 14.92 6.97 1.04
C ILE A 36 15.46 6.62 -0.35
N ALA A 37 16.54 7.27 -0.79
CA ALA A 37 17.19 6.97 -2.07
C ALA A 37 17.76 5.55 -2.11
N GLN A 38 18.33 5.06 -1.00
CA GLN A 38 18.87 3.70 -0.88
C GLN A 38 17.74 2.67 -0.86
N ARG A 39 16.64 2.98 -0.15
CA ARG A 39 15.43 2.16 -0.16
C ARG A 39 14.85 2.02 -1.56
N ARG A 40 14.67 3.12 -2.30
CA ARG A 40 14.21 3.10 -3.69
C ARG A 40 15.13 2.33 -4.63
N ALA A 41 16.45 2.39 -4.41
CA ALA A 41 17.43 1.69 -5.24
C ALA A 41 17.34 0.14 -5.16
N GLN A 42 16.63 -0.42 -4.17
CA GLN A 42 16.36 -1.87 -4.10
C GLN A 42 15.45 -2.34 -5.26
N PHE A 43 14.67 -1.44 -5.85
CA PHE A 43 13.76 -1.73 -6.96
C PHE A 43 14.42 -1.37 -8.30
N VAL A 44 14.97 -2.39 -8.96
CA VAL A 44 15.61 -2.24 -10.28
C VAL A 44 14.54 -2.06 -11.35
N GLU A 45 14.62 -0.95 -12.08
CA GLU A 45 13.74 -0.69 -13.21
C GLU A 45 13.99 -1.72 -14.32
N THR A 46 12.94 -2.42 -14.72
CA THR A 46 13.00 -3.44 -15.77
C THR A 46 11.84 -3.25 -16.72
N SER A 47 12.13 -3.25 -18.01
CA SER A 47 11.08 -3.19 -19.04
C SER A 47 10.37 -4.53 -19.15
N VAL A 48 9.08 -4.56 -18.80
CA VAL A 48 8.20 -5.72 -18.99
C VAL A 48 7.54 -5.57 -20.36
N THR A 49 7.85 -6.47 -21.28
CA THR A 49 7.31 -6.45 -22.66
C THR A 49 6.64 -7.77 -22.99
N ALA A 50 5.76 -7.76 -23.99
CA ALA A 50 5.11 -8.93 -24.53
C ALA A 50 4.91 -8.77 -26.03
N ASP A 51 5.12 -9.84 -26.80
CA ASP A 51 4.77 -9.85 -28.22
C ASP A 51 3.27 -10.02 -28.38
N VAL A 52 2.61 -9.00 -28.95
CA VAL A 52 1.16 -8.96 -29.21
C VAL A 52 0.84 -8.95 -30.71
N SER A 53 1.83 -9.24 -31.57
CA SER A 53 1.67 -9.24 -33.02
C SER A 53 0.69 -10.31 -33.51
N HIS A 54 0.59 -11.42 -32.78
CA HIS A 54 -0.30 -12.54 -33.06
C HIS A 54 -1.78 -12.28 -32.73
N LEU A 55 -2.09 -11.23 -31.96
CA LEU A 55 -3.48 -10.91 -31.59
C LEU A 55 -4.28 -10.37 -32.79
N SER A 56 -5.59 -10.58 -32.77
CA SER A 56 -6.48 -9.93 -33.75
C SER A 56 -6.52 -8.41 -33.50
N ALA A 57 -7.06 -7.67 -34.46
CA ALA A 57 -7.31 -6.24 -34.25
C ALA A 57 -8.31 -6.00 -33.10
N GLY A 58 -9.32 -6.87 -32.98
CA GLY A 58 -10.30 -6.85 -31.90
C GLY A 58 -9.65 -7.12 -30.53
N ASP A 59 -8.79 -8.13 -30.44
CA ASP A 59 -8.11 -8.49 -29.20
C ASP A 59 -7.08 -7.45 -28.74
N ARG A 60 -6.36 -6.80 -29.67
CA ARG A 60 -5.49 -5.66 -29.31
C ARG A 60 -6.30 -4.48 -28.74
N LYS A 61 -7.49 -4.23 -29.28
CA LYS A 61 -8.40 -3.22 -28.75
C LYS A 61 -8.93 -3.63 -27.37
N ALA A 62 -9.35 -4.89 -27.22
CA ALA A 62 -9.79 -5.44 -25.94
C ALA A 62 -8.69 -5.33 -24.87
N LEU A 63 -7.44 -5.67 -25.20
CA LEU A 63 -6.29 -5.53 -24.31
C LEU A 63 -6.12 -4.09 -23.80
N SER A 64 -6.29 -3.09 -24.66
CA SER A 64 -6.18 -1.69 -24.26
C SER A 64 -7.24 -1.31 -23.22
N HIS A 65 -8.47 -1.79 -23.39
CA HIS A 65 -9.56 -1.62 -22.43
C HIS A 65 -9.31 -2.40 -21.12
N LEU A 66 -8.76 -3.62 -21.20
CA LEU A 66 -8.39 -4.39 -20.00
C LEU A 66 -7.33 -3.67 -19.16
N VAL A 67 -6.34 -3.03 -19.80
CA VAL A 67 -5.35 -2.20 -19.10
C VAL A 67 -6.03 -1.00 -18.42
N ALA A 68 -7.01 -0.36 -19.06
CA ALA A 68 -7.77 0.73 -18.47
C ALA A 68 -8.60 0.26 -17.25
N ALA A 69 -9.26 -0.90 -17.35
CA ALA A 69 -9.97 -1.50 -16.21
C ALA A 69 -9.02 -1.84 -15.05
N ALA A 70 -7.86 -2.41 -15.35
CA ALA A 70 -6.84 -2.74 -14.34
C ALA A 70 -6.33 -1.51 -13.59
N ARG A 71 -6.22 -0.35 -14.25
CA ARG A 71 -5.87 0.91 -13.59
C ARG A 71 -6.92 1.36 -12.57
N GLU A 72 -8.21 1.15 -12.83
CA GLU A 72 -9.24 1.46 -11.82
C GLU A 72 -9.19 0.48 -10.64
N VAL A 73 -8.79 -0.77 -10.85
CA VAL A 73 -8.53 -1.75 -9.77
C VAL A 73 -7.32 -1.34 -8.93
N ASP A 74 -6.26 -0.81 -9.55
CA ASP A 74 -5.08 -0.28 -8.85
C ASP A 74 -5.46 0.86 -7.88
N GLU A 75 -6.38 1.74 -8.28
CA GLU A 75 -6.92 2.80 -7.43
C GLU A 75 -7.71 2.23 -6.24
N ILE A 76 -8.47 1.14 -6.44
CA ILE A 76 -9.16 0.44 -5.34
C ILE A 76 -8.14 -0.13 -4.37
N PHE A 77 -7.08 -0.76 -4.87
CA PHE A 77 -6.05 -1.35 -4.02
C PHE A 77 -5.31 -0.30 -3.17
N ARG A 78 -5.09 0.92 -3.69
CA ARG A 78 -4.54 2.02 -2.86
C ARG A 78 -5.42 2.35 -1.66
N LEU A 79 -6.74 2.37 -1.84
CA LEU A 79 -7.70 2.58 -0.74
C LEU A 79 -7.73 1.40 0.24
N GLN A 80 -7.58 0.18 -0.26
CA GLN A 80 -7.51 -1.03 0.56
C GLN A 80 -6.20 -1.11 1.36
N ALA A 81 -5.09 -0.68 0.78
CA ALA A 81 -3.81 -0.59 1.47
C ALA A 81 -3.89 0.41 2.63
N TRP A 82 -4.51 1.58 2.40
CA TRP A 82 -4.77 2.54 3.46
C TRP A 82 -5.86 3.54 3.07
N ALA A 83 -6.89 3.67 3.91
CA ALA A 83 -7.99 4.60 3.66
C ALA A 83 -7.55 6.08 3.64
N GLY A 84 -6.46 6.43 4.32
CA GLY A 84 -5.86 7.77 4.30
C GLY A 84 -4.99 8.07 3.08
N SER A 85 -4.77 7.10 2.19
CA SER A 85 -3.90 7.27 1.01
C SER A 85 -4.24 8.49 0.15
N PRO A 86 -5.51 8.82 -0.16
CA PRO A 86 -5.83 9.97 -1.02
C PRO A 86 -5.31 11.31 -0.49
N GLY A 87 -5.30 11.52 0.82
CA GLY A 87 -4.79 12.74 1.44
C GLY A 87 -3.27 12.84 1.29
N LEU A 88 -2.56 11.81 1.74
CA LEU A 88 -1.10 11.80 1.71
C LEU A 88 -0.53 11.77 0.29
N ALA A 89 -1.23 11.15 -0.67
CA ALA A 89 -0.81 11.12 -2.07
C ALA A 89 -0.70 12.53 -2.67
N VAL A 90 -1.59 13.45 -2.28
CA VAL A 90 -1.52 14.85 -2.72
C VAL A 90 -0.26 15.53 -2.18
N GLU A 91 0.03 15.36 -0.90
CA GLU A 91 1.22 15.90 -0.25
C GLU A 91 2.50 15.33 -0.88
N VAL A 92 2.58 14.01 -1.06
CA VAL A 92 3.72 13.33 -1.70
C VAL A 92 3.94 13.81 -3.13
N SER A 93 2.86 13.94 -3.92
CA SER A 93 2.97 14.41 -5.31
C SER A 93 3.43 15.87 -5.43
N SER A 94 3.21 16.67 -4.38
CA SER A 94 3.60 18.09 -4.34
C SER A 94 4.97 18.31 -3.69
N HIS A 95 5.59 17.27 -3.15
CA HIS A 95 6.88 17.36 -2.47
C HIS A 95 8.00 17.65 -3.49
N ASP A 96 8.75 18.72 -3.23
CA ASP A 96 9.89 19.20 -4.05
C ASP A 96 11.21 19.27 -3.24
N GLY A 97 11.23 18.63 -2.07
CA GLY A 97 12.38 18.57 -1.18
C GLY A 97 13.47 17.61 -1.65
N ARG A 98 14.37 17.25 -0.72
CA ARG A 98 15.47 16.31 -1.00
C ARG A 98 14.91 14.96 -1.42
N ASP A 99 15.49 14.38 -2.48
CA ASP A 99 15.13 13.07 -3.00
C ASP A 99 13.65 12.94 -3.39
N ALA A 100 13.01 14.04 -3.81
CA ALA A 100 11.59 14.08 -4.13
C ALA A 100 11.13 13.00 -5.12
N GLU A 101 11.93 12.72 -6.16
CA GLU A 101 11.64 11.65 -7.10
C GLU A 101 11.63 10.28 -6.41
N ALA A 102 12.61 9.99 -5.54
CA ALA A 102 12.66 8.75 -4.78
C ALA A 102 11.48 8.63 -3.80
N VAL A 103 11.08 9.74 -3.16
CA VAL A 103 9.90 9.79 -2.28
C VAL A 103 8.62 9.42 -3.05
N GLN A 104 8.39 10.06 -4.19
CA GLN A 104 7.21 9.82 -5.02
C GLN A 104 7.19 8.40 -5.58
N ASP A 105 8.33 7.91 -6.07
CA ASP A 105 8.47 6.55 -6.58
C ASP A 105 8.26 5.49 -5.50
N TYR A 106 8.90 5.66 -4.33
CA TYR A 106 8.84 4.66 -3.27
C TYR A 106 7.44 4.60 -2.65
N TYR A 107 6.78 5.76 -2.46
CA TYR A 107 5.38 5.81 -2.07
C TYR A 107 4.46 5.05 -3.03
N ARG A 108 4.67 5.24 -4.34
CA ARG A 108 3.93 4.53 -5.39
C ARG A 108 4.19 3.01 -5.34
N ILE A 109 5.45 2.59 -5.22
CA ILE A 109 5.83 1.17 -5.15
C ILE A 109 5.24 0.49 -3.91
N MET A 110 5.25 1.19 -2.78
CA MET A 110 4.79 0.67 -1.49
C MET A 110 3.29 0.81 -1.26
N TYR A 111 2.57 1.48 -2.15
CA TYR A 111 1.14 1.80 -1.99
C TYR A 111 0.85 2.48 -0.64
N GLY A 112 1.74 3.37 -0.19
CA GLY A 112 1.63 4.01 1.11
C GLY A 112 2.98 4.43 1.72
N PRO A 113 2.96 5.04 2.92
CA PRO A 113 4.15 5.57 3.60
C PRO A 113 4.98 4.52 4.37
N TRP A 114 4.68 3.23 4.19
CA TRP A 114 5.31 2.13 4.95
C TRP A 114 6.08 1.17 4.06
N ASP A 115 7.27 0.78 4.51
CA ASP A 115 8.15 -0.11 3.77
C ASP A 115 7.70 -1.58 3.90
N ARG A 116 7.13 -2.12 2.82
CA ARG A 116 6.66 -3.51 2.77
C ARG A 116 7.78 -4.55 2.83
N LEU A 117 9.04 -4.17 2.57
CA LEU A 117 10.21 -5.05 2.71
C LEU A 117 10.74 -5.06 4.15
N ALA A 118 10.42 -4.04 4.95
CA ALA A 118 10.88 -3.87 6.32
C ALA A 118 9.72 -3.85 7.33
N HIS A 119 8.83 -4.85 7.27
CA HIS A 119 7.73 -5.04 8.23
C HIS A 119 6.82 -3.80 8.42
N HIS A 120 6.60 -3.03 7.36
CA HIS A 120 5.85 -1.78 7.38
C HIS A 120 6.47 -0.68 8.27
N GLU A 121 7.80 -0.62 8.36
CA GLU A 121 8.49 0.53 8.94
C GLU A 121 8.11 1.81 8.18
N PRO A 122 7.65 2.89 8.85
CA PRO A 122 7.32 4.13 8.18
C PRO A 122 8.57 4.79 7.61
N PHE A 123 8.52 5.16 6.32
CA PHE A 123 9.56 5.95 5.66
C PHE A 123 9.10 7.39 5.38
N LEU A 124 7.79 7.66 5.50
CA LEU A 124 7.20 8.99 5.53
C LEU A 124 6.39 9.15 6.81
N GLY A 125 6.73 10.16 7.62
CA GLY A 125 6.16 10.36 8.94
C GLY A 125 6.58 9.30 9.97
N ASP A 126 5.80 9.17 11.03
CA ASP A 126 6.04 8.28 12.16
C ASP A 126 4.84 7.38 12.51
N ARG A 127 3.75 7.48 11.72
CA ARG A 127 2.52 6.73 11.97
C ARG A 127 2.80 5.22 11.81
N PRO A 128 2.34 4.36 12.73
CA PRO A 128 2.37 2.92 12.53
C PRO A 128 1.37 2.50 11.44
N HIS A 129 1.68 1.42 10.71
CA HIS A 129 0.76 0.86 9.72
C HIS A 129 -0.50 0.31 10.42
N PRO A 130 -1.73 0.71 10.01
CA PRO A 130 -2.96 0.17 10.59
C PRO A 130 -3.07 -1.35 10.40
N ALA A 131 -3.33 -2.11 11.46
CA ALA A 131 -3.42 -3.57 11.38
C ALA A 131 -4.54 -4.02 10.43
N GLY A 132 -5.67 -3.30 10.43
CA GLY A 132 -6.80 -3.53 9.53
C GLY A 132 -6.67 -2.90 8.14
N ALA A 133 -5.53 -2.29 7.81
CA ALA A 133 -5.31 -1.53 6.57
C ALA A 133 -6.49 -0.58 6.26
N GLY A 134 -6.97 -0.52 5.01
CA GLY A 134 -8.19 0.21 4.64
C GLY A 134 -9.50 -0.57 4.84
N PHE A 135 -9.46 -1.78 5.39
CA PHE A 135 -10.65 -2.66 5.51
C PHE A 135 -11.49 -2.38 6.75
N TYR A 136 -10.84 -2.02 7.85
CA TYR A 136 -11.47 -1.75 9.14
C TYR A 136 -11.22 -0.30 9.56
N PRO A 137 -12.02 0.27 10.49
CA PRO A 137 -11.68 1.52 11.13
C PRO A 137 -10.31 1.41 11.83
N GLU A 138 -9.48 2.46 11.76
CA GLU A 138 -8.13 2.44 12.35
C GLU A 138 -8.15 2.28 13.89
N ASP A 139 -9.27 2.62 14.53
CA ASP A 139 -9.47 2.54 15.98
C ASP A 139 -10.16 1.24 16.46
N LEU A 140 -10.59 0.38 15.54
CA LEU A 140 -11.29 -0.86 15.87
C LEU A 140 -10.29 -1.93 16.32
N THR A 141 -10.48 -2.47 17.53
CA THR A 141 -9.67 -3.59 18.02
C THR A 141 -10.28 -4.94 17.66
N THR A 142 -9.46 -6.00 17.71
CA THR A 142 -9.93 -7.38 17.51
C THR A 142 -10.99 -7.74 18.54
N GLU A 143 -10.81 -7.36 19.81
CA GLU A 143 -11.74 -7.67 20.89
C GLU A 143 -13.08 -6.97 20.70
N GLU A 144 -13.07 -5.71 20.24
CA GLU A 144 -14.29 -4.98 19.93
C GLU A 144 -15.04 -5.64 18.76
N PHE A 145 -14.34 -6.04 17.70
CA PHE A 145 -14.93 -6.73 16.56
C PHE A 145 -15.52 -8.10 16.95
N GLU A 146 -14.79 -8.90 17.73
CA GLU A 146 -15.28 -10.20 18.21
C GLU A 146 -16.48 -10.06 19.15
N SER A 147 -16.47 -9.03 20.00
CA SER A 147 -17.60 -8.72 20.88
C SER A 147 -18.83 -8.30 20.08
N TRP A 148 -18.65 -7.48 19.04
CA TRP A 148 -19.75 -7.11 18.13
C TRP A 148 -20.41 -8.34 17.52
N LEU A 149 -19.61 -9.28 16.99
CA LEU A 149 -20.12 -10.51 16.38
C LEU A 149 -20.85 -11.43 17.37
N ALA A 150 -20.43 -11.45 18.64
CA ALA A 150 -21.11 -12.22 19.67
C ALA A 150 -22.47 -11.61 20.06
N GLU A 151 -22.57 -10.28 20.07
CA GLU A 151 -23.79 -9.54 20.40
C GLU A 151 -24.77 -9.45 19.21
N HIS A 152 -24.26 -9.47 17.98
CA HIS A 152 -25.01 -9.34 16.72
C HIS A 152 -24.75 -10.56 15.81
N PRO A 153 -25.27 -11.76 16.15
CA PRO A 153 -24.98 -12.98 15.38
C PRO A 153 -25.47 -12.90 13.92
N ASP A 154 -26.49 -12.08 13.63
CA ASP A 154 -27.00 -11.86 12.28
C ASP A 154 -26.00 -11.12 11.37
N ASP A 155 -25.06 -10.37 11.95
CA ASP A 155 -24.04 -9.64 11.21
C ASP A 155 -22.87 -10.53 10.77
N HIS A 156 -22.74 -11.73 11.33
CA HIS A 156 -21.55 -12.59 11.16
C HIS A 156 -21.22 -12.85 9.68
N GLU A 157 -22.22 -13.18 8.85
CA GLU A 157 -21.98 -13.43 7.42
C GLU A 157 -21.45 -12.19 6.70
N ALA A 158 -22.08 -11.03 6.93
CA ALA A 158 -21.71 -9.79 6.27
C ALA A 158 -20.35 -9.26 6.75
N PHE A 159 -20.05 -9.40 8.04
CA PHE A 159 -18.83 -8.87 8.65
C PHE A 159 -17.59 -9.73 8.40
N THR A 160 -17.77 -11.03 8.14
CA THR A 160 -16.69 -11.97 7.80
C THR A 160 -16.54 -12.21 6.29
N SER A 161 -17.36 -11.54 5.48
CA SER A 161 -17.32 -11.62 4.02
C SER A 161 -16.02 -11.05 3.45
N LEU A 162 -15.53 -11.67 2.38
CA LEU A 162 -14.34 -11.20 1.65
C LEU A 162 -14.59 -9.93 0.84
N HIS A 163 -15.85 -9.49 0.74
CA HIS A 163 -16.28 -8.41 -0.14
C HIS A 163 -17.02 -7.28 0.60
N THR A 164 -16.74 -7.11 1.89
CA THR A 164 -17.26 -6.03 2.71
C THR A 164 -16.13 -5.29 3.42
N LEU A 165 -16.36 -4.00 3.65
CA LEU A 165 -15.52 -3.17 4.51
C LEU A 165 -16.27 -2.92 5.80
N ILE A 166 -15.58 -2.95 6.93
CA ILE A 166 -16.19 -2.58 8.20
C ILE A 166 -16.00 -1.08 8.41
N ARG A 167 -17.08 -0.39 8.73
CA ARG A 167 -17.08 1.06 9.01
C ARG A 167 -17.84 1.35 10.30
N ARG A 168 -17.51 2.49 10.90
CA ARG A 168 -18.28 3.05 12.01
C ARG A 168 -19.61 3.59 11.48
N ASP A 169 -20.70 3.32 12.19
CA ASP A 169 -22.01 3.92 11.98
C ASP A 169 -22.57 4.40 13.33
N GLY A 170 -22.34 5.69 13.63
CA GLY A 170 -22.54 6.22 14.97
C GLY A 170 -21.66 5.49 15.99
N ASP A 171 -22.29 4.96 17.05
CA ASP A 171 -21.63 4.14 18.07
C ASP A 171 -21.49 2.65 17.65
N GLY A 172 -21.99 2.28 16.47
CA GLY A 172 -21.99 0.91 15.98
C GLY A 172 -21.03 0.64 14.82
N LEU A 173 -21.14 -0.57 14.27
CA LEU A 173 -20.42 -1.01 13.09
C LEU A 173 -21.38 -1.39 11.97
N VAL A 174 -20.92 -1.22 10.72
CA VAL A 174 -21.65 -1.64 9.53
C VAL A 174 -20.71 -2.29 8.52
N ALA A 175 -21.16 -3.38 7.89
CA ALA A 175 -20.49 -4.01 6.76
C ALA A 175 -20.95 -3.37 5.45
N VAL A 176 -20.07 -2.62 4.80
CA VAL A 176 -20.32 -1.94 3.52
C VAL A 176 -19.83 -2.82 2.37
N PRO A 177 -20.70 -3.29 1.46
CA PRO A 177 -20.27 -4.09 0.31
C PRO A 177 -19.29 -3.33 -0.60
N TYR A 178 -18.32 -4.03 -1.18
CA TYR A 178 -17.35 -3.44 -2.11
C TYR A 178 -18.01 -2.77 -3.32
N SER A 179 -19.13 -3.31 -3.79
CA SER A 179 -19.93 -2.72 -4.88
C SER A 179 -20.46 -1.32 -4.55
N GLU A 180 -20.64 -1.02 -3.26
CA GLU A 180 -21.03 0.29 -2.77
C GLU A 180 -19.80 1.14 -2.44
N ALA A 181 -18.89 0.62 -1.62
CA ALA A 181 -17.70 1.35 -1.17
C ALA A 181 -16.81 1.83 -2.33
N TYR A 182 -16.70 1.02 -3.38
CA TYR A 182 -15.87 1.30 -4.56
C TYR A 182 -16.70 1.59 -5.81
N ARG A 183 -17.99 1.92 -5.66
CA ARG A 183 -18.97 2.08 -6.75
C ARG A 183 -18.43 2.87 -7.95
N ASN A 184 -17.80 4.03 -7.69
CA ASN A 184 -17.32 4.91 -8.76
C ASN A 184 -16.19 4.29 -9.57
N ARG A 185 -15.23 3.62 -8.91
CA ARG A 185 -14.10 2.94 -9.55
C ARG A 185 -14.57 1.69 -10.29
N LEU A 186 -15.41 0.89 -9.65
CA LEU A 186 -16.01 -0.31 -10.25
C LEU A 186 -16.87 0.04 -11.48
N ALA A 187 -17.64 1.12 -11.43
CA ALA A 187 -18.42 1.56 -12.58
C ALA A 187 -17.54 1.90 -13.79
N ARG A 188 -16.40 2.56 -13.58
CA ARG A 188 -15.42 2.85 -14.64
C ARG A 188 -14.78 1.57 -15.17
N ALA A 189 -14.37 0.67 -14.28
CA ALA A 189 -13.83 -0.63 -14.67
C ALA A 189 -14.83 -1.43 -15.53
N VAL A 190 -16.11 -1.47 -15.15
CA VAL A 190 -17.17 -2.16 -15.89
C VAL A 190 -17.39 -1.58 -17.29
N VAL A 191 -17.30 -0.25 -17.46
CA VAL A 191 -17.37 0.38 -18.79
C VAL A 191 -16.26 -0.16 -19.69
N GLU A 192 -15.04 -0.23 -19.17
CA GLU A 192 -13.88 -0.75 -19.91
C GLU A 192 -13.99 -2.26 -20.18
N LEU A 193 -14.43 -3.07 -19.20
CA LEU A 193 -14.65 -4.50 -19.38
C LEU A 193 -15.70 -4.80 -20.47
N ARG A 194 -16.79 -4.04 -20.50
CA ARG A 194 -17.82 -4.17 -21.56
C ARG A 194 -17.30 -3.72 -22.92
N ALA A 195 -16.49 -2.66 -22.98
CA ALA A 195 -15.84 -2.24 -24.22
C ALA A 195 -14.85 -3.30 -24.72
N ALA A 196 -14.12 -3.96 -23.82
CA ALA A 196 -13.26 -5.09 -24.15
C ALA A 196 -14.06 -6.29 -24.69
N ALA A 197 -15.18 -6.63 -24.03
CA ALA A 197 -16.08 -7.72 -24.45
C ALA A 197 -16.64 -7.49 -25.87
N ALA A 198 -17.03 -6.25 -26.18
CA ALA A 198 -17.52 -5.86 -27.49
C ALA A 198 -16.43 -5.85 -28.57
N ALA A 199 -15.16 -5.69 -28.19
CA ALA A 199 -14.03 -5.62 -29.12
C ALA A 199 -13.42 -6.98 -29.44
N THR A 200 -13.36 -7.91 -28.48
CA THR A 200 -12.74 -9.22 -28.68
C THR A 200 -13.55 -10.10 -29.63
N ASP A 201 -12.83 -10.87 -30.45
CA ASP A 201 -13.41 -11.89 -31.34
C ASP A 201 -13.61 -13.24 -30.60
N ASN A 202 -13.07 -13.38 -29.39
CA ASN A 202 -13.13 -14.61 -28.61
C ASN A 202 -14.42 -14.66 -27.77
N GLU A 203 -15.29 -15.61 -28.09
CA GLU A 203 -16.59 -15.78 -27.43
C GLU A 203 -16.49 -16.09 -25.93
N SER A 204 -15.51 -16.91 -25.51
CA SER A 204 -15.37 -17.26 -24.10
C SER A 204 -14.84 -16.09 -23.28
N LEU A 205 -13.91 -15.31 -23.84
CA LEU A 205 -13.43 -14.07 -23.22
C LEU A 205 -14.54 -13.03 -23.14
N ARG A 206 -15.30 -12.81 -24.21
CA ARG A 206 -16.46 -11.91 -24.21
C ARG A 206 -17.43 -12.25 -23.08
N ARG A 207 -17.84 -13.51 -22.99
CA ARG A 207 -18.76 -13.99 -21.95
C ARG A 207 -18.20 -13.76 -20.54
N PHE A 208 -16.91 -14.02 -20.33
CA PHE A 208 -16.27 -13.77 -19.04
C PHE A 208 -16.33 -12.29 -18.65
N LEU A 209 -16.00 -11.39 -19.59
CA LEU A 209 -15.97 -9.94 -19.36
C LEU A 209 -17.36 -9.34 -19.14
N GLU A 210 -18.41 -9.91 -19.73
CA GLU A 210 -19.79 -9.48 -19.50
C GLU A 210 -20.33 -9.85 -18.12
N LEU A 211 -19.83 -10.93 -17.53
CA LEU A 211 -20.22 -11.42 -16.21
C LEU A 211 -19.42 -10.80 -15.06
N ARG A 212 -18.28 -10.18 -15.36
CA ARG A 212 -17.35 -9.62 -14.39
C ARG A 212 -17.62 -8.14 -14.14
#